data_AF-A0A2T3MYQ4-F1
#
_entry.id   AF-A0A2T3MYQ4-F1
#
_cell.length_a   1.000
_cell.length_b   1.000
_cell.length_c   1.000
_cell.angle_alpha   90.00
_cell.angle_beta   90.00
_cell.angle_gamma   90.00
#
_symmetry.space_group_name_H-M   'P 1'
#
loop_
_entity.id
_entity.type
_entity.pdbx_description
1 polymer ?
#
loop_
_entity_poly.entity_id
_entity_poly.type
_entity_poly.pdbx_seq_one_letter_code
_entity_poly.pdbx_strand_id
1 'polypeptide(L)' 'MAEIGEWRHMSDNQHSNKIGQIKGIRSTHSCSQCGKPAYCDISAGKSTCWCFELSKRNTSAIKSGACLCRECLSALPLLD' A
#
# COMPACT_ATOMS: atom_id res chain seq x y z
N MET A 1 -4.19 -6.12 12.38
CA MET A 1 -5.16 -4.99 12.40
C MET A 1 -4.54 -3.74 13.06
N ALA A 2 -3.31 -3.35 12.69
CA ALA A 2 -2.64 -2.18 13.28
C ALA A 2 -3.11 -0.85 12.64
N GLU A 3 -3.46 -0.86 11.35
CA GLU A 3 -3.81 0.35 10.60
C GLU A 3 -5.08 1.07 11.11
N ILE A 4 -6.05 0.34 11.69
CA ILE A 4 -7.25 0.94 12.32
C ILE A 4 -6.94 1.46 13.74
N GLY A 5 -6.05 0.78 14.46
CA GLY A 5 -5.63 1.17 15.81
C GLY A 5 -4.87 2.49 15.84
N GLU A 6 -4.08 2.77 14.81
CA GLU A 6 -3.31 4.01 14.67
C GLU A 6 -4.15 5.20 14.18
N TRP A 7 -5.32 4.93 13.58
CA TRP A 7 -6.21 5.98 13.08
C TRP A 7 -6.63 6.94 14.20
N ARG A 8 -6.89 6.45 15.41
CA ARG A 8 -7.26 7.31 16.56
C ARG A 8 -6.17 8.29 17.00
N HIS A 9 -4.91 8.04 16.62
CA HIS A 9 -3.75 8.87 16.99
C HIS A 9 -3.33 9.82 15.86
N MET A 10 -3.93 9.70 14.68
CA MET A 10 -3.65 10.56 13.54
C MET A 10 -4.45 11.87 13.65
N SER A 11 -3.79 12.98 13.33
CA SER A 11 -4.44 14.27 13.11
C SER A 11 -5.30 14.27 11.84
N ASP A 12 -6.22 15.23 11.73
CA ASP A 12 -7.13 15.38 10.59
C ASP A 12 -6.38 15.48 9.25
N ASN A 13 -5.23 16.18 9.24
CA ASN A 13 -4.35 16.25 8.08
C ASN A 13 -3.76 14.89 7.72
N GLN A 14 -3.32 14.10 8.71
CA GLN A 14 -2.79 12.76 8.49
C GLN A 14 -3.87 11.80 7.96
N HIS A 15 -5.11 11.88 8.47
CA HIS A 15 -6.25 11.14 7.91
C HIS A 15 -6.51 11.51 6.46
N SER A 16 -6.63 12.81 6.17
CA SER A 16 -6.89 13.30 4.82
C SER A 16 -5.80 12.84 3.84
N ASN A 17 -4.54 12.89 4.27
CA ASN A 17 -3.41 12.39 3.48
C ASN A 17 -3.51 10.88 3.22
N LYS A 18 -3.80 10.09 4.25
CA LYS A 18 -3.94 8.62 4.15
C LYS A 18 -5.12 8.23 3.27
N ILE A 19 -6.27 8.90 3.42
CA ILE A 19 -7.44 8.73 2.53
C ILE A 19 -7.07 9.09 1.10
N GLY A 20 -6.32 10.17 0.87
CA GLY A 20 -5.84 10.56 -0.45
C GLY A 20 -4.97 9.48 -1.10
N GLN A 21 -4.12 8.81 -0.32
CA GLN A 21 -3.31 7.67 -0.79
C GLN A 21 -4.18 6.46 -1.14
N ILE A 22 -5.15 6.12 -0.28
CA ILE A 22 -6.06 4.97 -0.48
C ILE A 22 -6.96 5.17 -1.69
N LYS A 23 -7.47 6.40 -1.89
CA LYS A 23 -8.31 6.77 -3.05
C LYS A 23 -7.52 6.98 -4.34
N GLY A 24 -6.19 6.90 -4.31
CA GLY A 24 -5.34 7.14 -5.47
C GLY A 24 -5.24 8.60 -5.91
N ILE A 25 -5.72 9.55 -5.10
CA ILE A 25 -5.53 11.00 -5.31
C ILE A 25 -4.05 11.36 -5.14
N ARG A 26 -3.37 10.69 -4.20
CA ARG A 26 -1.92 10.76 -4.03
C ARG A 26 -1.32 9.45 -4.47
N SER A 27 -0.34 9.54 -5.35
CA SER A 27 0.31 8.37 -5.95
C SER A 27 1.82 8.56 -6.01
N THR A 28 2.55 7.46 -5.99
CA THR A 28 3.99 7.43 -6.26
C THR A 28 4.32 6.76 -7.58
N HIS A 29 3.46 5.85 -8.03
CA HIS A 29 3.62 5.09 -9.27
C HIS A 29 2.27 4.45 -9.68
N SER A 30 2.24 3.80 -10.83
CA SER A 30 1.10 3.00 -11.26
C SER A 30 1.31 1.53 -10.91
N CYS A 31 0.25 0.87 -10.42
CA CYS A 31 0.26 -0.56 -10.11
C CYS A 31 0.63 -1.38 -11.33
N SER A 32 1.63 -2.26 -11.22
CA SER A 32 2.09 -3.06 -12.36
C SER A 32 1.08 -4.12 -12.84
N GLN A 33 0.04 -4.41 -12.06
CA GLN A 33 -0.98 -5.41 -12.39
C GLN A 33 -2.25 -4.79 -13.01
N CYS A 34 -2.70 -3.64 -12.51
CA CYS A 34 -3.98 -3.04 -12.95
C CYS A 34 -3.85 -1.62 -13.50
N GLY A 35 -2.65 -1.03 -13.50
CA GLY A 35 -2.40 0.33 -13.98
C GLY A 35 -2.95 1.45 -13.10
N LYS A 36 -3.78 1.15 -12.09
CA LYS A 36 -4.33 2.15 -11.17
C LYS A 36 -3.23 2.82 -10.32
N PRO A 37 -3.46 4.04 -9.80
CA PRO A 37 -2.53 4.70 -8.88
C PRO A 37 -2.21 3.83 -7.66
N ALA A 38 -0.93 3.82 -7.28
CA ALA A 38 -0.42 3.11 -6.11
C ALA A 38 0.54 4.01 -5.32
N TYR A 39 0.39 3.96 -3.99
CA TYR A 39 1.23 4.71 -3.08
C TYR A 39 2.18 3.76 -2.34
N CYS A 40 3.48 4.01 -2.41
CA CYS A 40 4.51 3.33 -1.64
C CYS A 40 5.22 4.37 -0.77
N ASP A 41 5.17 4.19 0.55
CA ASP A 41 5.81 5.12 1.49
C ASP A 41 7.34 5.14 1.30
N ILE A 42 7.97 4.02 0.92
CA ILE A 42 9.41 3.97 0.59
C ILE A 42 9.73 4.82 -0.63
N SER A 43 8.93 4.71 -1.70
CA SER A 43 9.08 5.56 -2.89
C SER A 43 8.82 7.04 -2.58
N ALA A 44 8.05 7.34 -1.53
CA ALA A 44 7.84 8.69 -1.02
C ALA A 44 8.93 9.16 -0.03
N GLY A 45 10.03 8.41 0.12
CA GLY A 45 11.19 8.78 0.95
C GLY A 45 11.11 8.33 2.41
N LYS A 46 10.16 7.47 2.78
CA LYS A 46 10.09 6.89 4.14
C LYS A 46 10.86 5.57 4.24
N SER A 47 11.03 5.08 5.46
CA SER A 47 11.75 3.83 5.75
C SER A 47 10.86 2.58 5.74
N THR A 48 9.53 2.73 5.85
CA THR A 48 8.58 1.61 5.90
C THR A 48 7.47 1.80 4.87
N CYS A 49 6.77 0.72 4.51
CA CYS A 49 5.60 0.76 3.64
C CYS A 49 4.41 0.04 4.26
N TRP A 50 3.19 0.52 4.02
CA TRP A 50 1.95 -0.12 4.49
C TRP A 50 1.84 -1.59 4.10
N CYS A 51 2.45 -2.01 2.98
CA CYS A 51 2.39 -3.41 2.54
C CYS A 51 3.12 -4.36 3.49
N PHE A 52 4.00 -3.85 4.35
CA PHE A 52 4.71 -4.67 5.35
C PHE A 52 3.79 -5.07 6.51
N GLU A 53 2.67 -4.37 6.70
CA GLU A 53 1.66 -4.69 7.71
C GLU A 53 0.67 -5.77 7.23
N LEU A 54 0.71 -6.13 5.94
CA LEU A 54 -0.08 -7.22 5.40
C LEU A 54 0.60 -8.57 5.65
N SER A 55 -0.22 -9.59 5.89
CA SER A 55 0.23 -10.98 5.82
C SER A 55 0.94 -11.24 4.49
N LYS A 56 2.06 -11.98 4.53
CA LYS A 56 2.86 -12.27 3.34
C LYS A 56 2.00 -12.91 2.25
N ARG A 57 2.08 -12.32 1.05
CA ARG A 57 1.36 -12.77 -0.14
C ARG A 57 2.32 -13.48 -1.07
N ASN A 58 1.82 -14.47 -1.80
CA ASN A 58 2.61 -15.15 -2.81
C ASN A 58 2.80 -14.21 -4.02
N THR A 59 4.01 -13.66 -4.12
CA THR A 59 4.41 -12.70 -5.17
C THR A 59 5.31 -13.33 -6.22
N SER A 60 5.37 -14.67 -6.29
CA SER A 60 6.27 -15.40 -7.20
C SER A 60 6.03 -15.09 -8.69
N ALA A 61 4.80 -14.72 -9.05
CA ALA A 61 4.43 -14.33 -10.41
C ALA A 61 4.63 -12.83 -10.70
N ILE A 62 5.05 -12.05 -9.71
CA ILE A 62 5.25 -10.60 -9.83
C ILE A 62 6.72 -10.32 -10.05
N LYS A 63 7.03 -9.44 -11.01
CA LYS A 63 8.41 -9.03 -11.29
C LYS A 63 9.06 -8.46 -10.03
N SER A 64 10.26 -8.92 -9.72
CA SER A 64 11.03 -8.42 -8.57
C SER A 64 11.16 -6.89 -8.63
N GLY A 65 10.88 -6.24 -7.50
CA GLY A 65 10.92 -4.77 -7.39
C GLY A 65 9.67 -4.05 -7.90
N ALA A 66 8.65 -4.75 -8.42
CA ALA A 66 7.38 -4.12 -8.79
C ALA A 66 6.42 -4.07 -7.59
N CYS A 67 5.86 -2.88 -7.32
CA CYS A 67 4.83 -2.70 -6.30
C CYS A 67 3.42 -2.84 -6.90
N LEU A 68 2.50 -3.35 -6.08
CA LEU A 68 1.07 -3.47 -6.39
C LEU A 68 0.25 -2.51 -5.54
N CYS A 69 -0.92 -2.10 -6.04
CA CYS A 69 -1.90 -1.40 -5.22
C CYS A 69 -2.48 -2.30 -4.13
N ARG A 70 -3.13 -1.69 -3.13
CA ARG A 70 -3.75 -2.38 -1.99
C ARG A 70 -4.72 -3.48 -2.41
N GLU A 71 -5.56 -3.20 -3.41
CA GLU A 71 -6.53 -4.15 -3.96
C GLU A 71 -5.82 -5.36 -4.58
N CYS A 72 -4.89 -5.14 -5.51
CA CYS A 72 -4.20 -6.22 -6.21
C CYS A 72 -3.34 -7.06 -5.27
N LEU A 73 -2.59 -6.43 -4.35
CA LEU A 73 -1.76 -7.17 -3.41
C LEU A 73 -2.59 -8.02 -2.45
N SER A 74 -3.71 -7.50 -1.95
CA SER A 74 -4.58 -8.22 -1.01
C SER A 74 -5.36 -9.35 -1.67
N ALA A 75 -5.56 -9.29 -2.99
CA ALA A 75 -6.20 -10.34 -3.77
C ALA A 75 -5.27 -11.53 -4.08
N LEU A 76 -3.95 -11.37 -3.90
CA LEU A 76 -3.02 -12.49 -4.07
C LEU A 76 -3.24 -13.56 -3.00
N PRO A 77 -2.99 -14.84 -3.32
CA PRO A 77 -3.01 -15.90 -2.31
C PRO A 77 -1.98 -15.62 -1.22
N LEU A 78 -2.27 -16.10 0.00
CA LEU A 78 -1.31 -16.05 1.09
C LEU A 78 -0.10 -16.93 0.74
N LEU A 79 1.06 -16.54 1.27
CA LEU A 79 2.26 -17.37 1.21
C LEU A 79 2.26 -18.26 2.46
N ASP A 80 1.96 -19.55 2.28
CA ASP A 80 2.11 -20.59 3.33
C ASP A 80 3.59 -20.80 3.71
#